data_AF-A0A2D6X5S8-F1
#
_entry.id   AF-A0A2D6X5S8-F1
#
_cell.length_a   1.000
_cell.length_b   1.000
_cell.length_c   1.000
_cell.angle_alpha   90.00
_cell.angle_beta   90.00
_cell.angle_gamma   90.00
#
_symmetry.space_group_name_H-M   'P 1'
#
loop_
_entity.id
_entity.type
_entity.pdbx_description
1 polymer ?
#
loop_
_entity_poly.entity_id
_entity_poly.type
_entity_poly.pdbx_seq_one_letter_code
_entity_poly.pdbx_strand_id
1 'polypeptide(L)'
;MRKPVKKAAKRATKRVSAKRATKLESLSQAHGKDESSFQPTTLDQIWGETGNSAFGTMDEENYKKTLQEMNKSDLKSHAVKKGLIPIDDRLQLEKRLVSEFRKHINAFKRPQDDVRATKLSKTSKDILSEGK
;
A
#
# COMPACT_ATOMS: atom_id res chain seq x y z
N MET A 1 33.15 16.80 -71.86
CA MET A 1 32.74 15.54 -71.18
C MET A 1 32.02 15.88 -69.87
N ARG A 2 30.70 15.65 -69.77
CA ARG A 2 29.89 15.92 -68.57
C ARG A 2 29.68 14.61 -67.79
N LYS A 3 30.09 14.55 -66.52
CA LYS A 3 29.95 13.38 -65.65
C LYS A 3 28.48 13.23 -65.16
N PRO A 4 27.91 12.01 -65.08
CA PRO A 4 26.55 11.81 -64.62
C PRO A 4 26.43 11.81 -63.08
N VAL A 5 25.45 12.55 -62.55
CA VAL A 5 25.11 12.62 -61.12
C VAL A 5 24.25 11.40 -60.75
N LYS A 6 24.73 10.57 -59.82
CA LYS A 6 24.00 9.38 -59.32
C LYS A 6 22.83 9.82 -58.44
N LYS A 7 21.61 9.42 -58.80
CA LYS A 7 20.38 9.62 -58.01
C LYS A 7 20.43 8.73 -56.75
N ALA A 8 20.36 9.33 -55.57
CA ALA A 8 20.24 8.62 -54.30
C ALA A 8 18.78 8.13 -54.09
N ALA A 9 18.59 6.81 -54.04
CA ALA A 9 17.31 6.19 -53.72
C ALA A 9 17.01 6.33 -52.22
N LYS A 10 15.87 6.94 -51.86
CA LYS A 10 15.38 7.01 -50.48
C LYS A 10 14.95 5.62 -50.02
N ARG A 11 15.71 4.97 -49.13
CA ARG A 11 15.27 3.75 -48.43
C ARG A 11 14.16 4.12 -47.46
N ALA A 12 12.94 3.65 -47.75
CA ALA A 12 11.85 3.68 -46.79
C ALA A 12 12.16 2.70 -45.65
N THR A 13 12.44 3.22 -44.46
CA THR A 13 12.57 2.44 -43.23
C THR A 13 11.18 2.03 -42.76
N LYS A 14 10.90 0.73 -42.86
CA LYS A 14 9.69 0.10 -42.34
C LYS A 14 9.68 0.30 -40.81
N ARG A 15 8.78 1.15 -40.31
CA ARG A 15 8.61 1.36 -38.86
C ARG A 15 8.11 0.06 -38.23
N VAL A 16 8.97 -0.57 -37.41
CA VAL A 16 8.57 -1.68 -36.54
C VAL A 16 7.61 -1.10 -35.50
N SER A 17 6.38 -1.60 -35.46
CA SER A 17 5.40 -1.21 -34.45
C SER A 17 5.91 -1.66 -33.07
N ALA A 18 6.13 -0.69 -32.19
CA ALA A 18 6.46 -0.97 -30.80
C ALA A 18 5.31 -1.75 -30.16
N LYS A 19 5.61 -2.94 -29.60
CA LYS A 19 4.64 -3.74 -28.85
C LYS A 19 4.14 -2.90 -27.67
N ARG A 20 2.82 -2.77 -27.54
CA ARG A 20 2.15 -2.06 -26.42
C ARG A 20 2.59 -2.70 -25.10
N ALA A 21 3.26 -1.91 -24.25
CA ALA A 21 3.50 -2.30 -22.87
C ALA A 21 2.14 -2.50 -22.18
N THR A 22 1.91 -3.69 -21.62
CA THR A 22 0.75 -3.98 -20.79
C THR A 22 0.80 -3.04 -19.58
N LYS A 23 -0.23 -2.21 -19.43
CA LYS A 23 -0.30 -1.20 -18.37
C LYS A 23 -0.35 -1.93 -17.03
N LEU A 24 0.59 -1.65 -16.13
CA LEU A 24 0.70 -2.29 -14.82
C LEU A 24 -0.63 -2.21 -14.03
N GLU A 25 -1.38 -1.12 -14.24
CA GLU A 25 -2.70 -0.85 -13.66
C GLU A 25 -3.80 -1.88 -14.00
N SER A 26 -3.64 -2.70 -15.05
CA SER A 26 -4.63 -3.73 -15.42
C SER A 26 -4.28 -5.13 -14.91
N LEU A 27 -3.23 -5.27 -14.10
CA LEU A 27 -2.80 -6.55 -13.56
C LEU A 27 -3.56 -6.86 -12.26
N SER A 28 -4.68 -7.57 -12.38
CA SER A 28 -5.38 -8.10 -11.20
C SER A 28 -4.75 -9.43 -10.78
N GLN A 29 -3.99 -9.43 -9.69
CA GLN A 29 -3.53 -10.65 -9.04
C GLN A 29 -4.64 -11.17 -8.12
N ALA A 30 -5.13 -12.39 -8.38
CA ALA A 30 -6.03 -13.06 -7.45
C ALA A 30 -5.22 -13.46 -6.20
N HIS A 31 -5.40 -12.71 -5.12
CA HIS A 31 -4.83 -13.06 -3.81
C HIS A 31 -5.71 -14.11 -3.12
N GLY A 32 -5.10 -15.03 -2.37
CA GLY A 32 -5.80 -16.14 -1.72
C GLY A 32 -6.29 -15.87 -0.30
N LYS A 33 -6.19 -14.63 0.21
CA LYS A 33 -6.75 -14.26 1.52
C LYS A 33 -8.13 -13.64 1.35
N ASP A 34 -9.03 -14.06 2.22
CA ASP A 34 -10.38 -13.53 2.31
C ASP A 34 -10.38 -12.21 3.11
N GLU A 35 -10.72 -11.11 2.45
CA GLU A 35 -10.77 -9.76 3.06
C GLU A 35 -12.11 -9.50 3.79
N SER A 36 -13.01 -10.48 3.81
CA SER A 36 -14.37 -10.34 4.36
C SER A 36 -14.40 -10.39 5.88
N SER A 37 -13.42 -11.04 6.52
CA SER A 37 -13.36 -11.21 7.97
C SER A 37 -12.10 -10.57 8.56
N PHE A 38 -12.32 -9.66 9.51
CA PHE A 38 -11.25 -8.97 10.23
C PHE A 38 -11.17 -9.49 11.66
N GLN A 39 -9.94 -9.70 12.15
CA GLN A 39 -9.70 -10.13 13.53
C GLN A 39 -9.32 -8.92 14.39
N PRO A 40 -9.88 -8.81 15.61
CA PRO A 40 -9.53 -7.72 16.50
C PRO A 40 -8.08 -7.85 16.96
N THR A 41 -7.34 -6.74 16.94
CA THR A 41 -5.90 -6.74 17.26
C THR A 41 -5.58 -6.18 18.64
N THR A 42 -6.47 -5.36 19.22
CA THR A 42 -6.29 -4.79 20.56
C THR A 42 -7.33 -5.32 21.55
N LEU A 43 -6.97 -5.33 22.84
CA LEU A 43 -7.90 -5.69 23.92
C LEU A 43 -9.13 -4.77 23.92
N ASP A 44 -8.92 -3.48 23.68
CA ASP A 44 -10.01 -2.51 23.60
C ASP A 44 -10.97 -2.81 22.44
N GLN A 45 -10.46 -3.29 21.29
CA GLN A 45 -11.30 -3.71 20.17
C GLN A 45 -12.12 -4.96 20.52
N ILE A 46 -11.57 -5.90 21.29
CA ILE A 46 -12.29 -7.06 21.82
C ILE A 46 -13.41 -6.60 22.79
N TRP A 47 -13.19 -5.49 23.48
CA TRP A 47 -14.18 -4.85 24.37
C TRP A 47 -15.17 -3.94 23.64
N GLY A 48 -15.15 -3.91 22.30
CA GLY A 48 -16.12 -3.17 21.49
C GLY A 48 -15.70 -1.74 21.13
N GLU A 49 -14.43 -1.38 21.32
CA GLU A 49 -13.91 -0.11 20.83
C GLU A 49 -13.92 -0.07 19.30
N THR A 50 -14.46 1.00 18.73
CA THR A 50 -14.62 1.19 17.28
C THR A 50 -13.35 1.74 16.59
N GLY A 51 -12.28 2.02 17.34
CA GLY A 51 -11.02 2.58 16.82
C GLY A 51 -11.00 4.12 16.68
N ASN A 52 -12.03 4.81 17.20
CA ASN A 52 -12.13 6.26 17.13
C ASN A 52 -11.33 7.00 18.22
N SER A 53 -10.83 6.33 19.25
CA SER A 53 -10.21 6.98 20.42
C SER A 53 -8.94 7.76 20.09
N ALA A 54 -8.15 7.27 19.13
CA ALA A 54 -6.90 7.90 18.77
C ALA A 54 -7.13 9.15 17.90
N PHE A 55 -7.84 9.05 16.79
CA PHE A 55 -7.92 10.14 15.81
C PHE A 55 -9.31 10.77 15.68
N GLY A 56 -10.31 10.31 16.44
CA GLY A 56 -11.70 10.77 16.39
C GLY A 56 -12.48 10.26 15.17
N THR A 57 -11.78 9.94 14.08
CA THR A 57 -12.33 9.45 12.81
C THR A 57 -11.58 8.20 12.35
N MET A 58 -12.26 7.35 11.59
CA MET A 58 -11.67 6.22 10.85
C MET A 58 -11.47 6.54 9.36
N ASP A 59 -11.90 7.74 8.93
CA ASP A 59 -11.91 8.16 7.54
C ASP A 59 -10.78 9.15 7.26
N GLU A 60 -9.95 8.84 6.26
CA GLU A 60 -8.71 9.57 5.96
C GLU A 60 -8.99 10.99 5.46
N GLU A 61 -10.02 11.16 4.64
CA GLU A 61 -10.36 12.45 4.04
C GLU A 61 -10.89 13.43 5.10
N ASN A 62 -11.66 12.93 6.06
CA ASN A 62 -12.12 13.74 7.19
C ASN A 62 -10.93 14.12 8.08
N TYR A 63 -9.98 13.22 8.31
CA TYR A 63 -8.78 13.54 9.07
C TYR A 63 -7.93 14.62 8.38
N LYS A 64 -7.74 14.53 7.05
CA LYS A 64 -7.03 15.58 6.29
C LYS A 64 -7.68 16.94 6.42
N LYS A 65 -9.02 17.03 6.35
CA LYS A 65 -9.75 18.29 6.56
C LYS A 65 -9.47 18.87 7.95
N THR A 66 -9.54 18.04 8.99
CA THR A 66 -9.21 18.51 10.35
C THR A 66 -7.77 19.01 10.47
N LEU A 67 -6.80 18.37 9.80
CA LEU A 67 -5.40 18.83 9.78
C LEU A 67 -5.23 20.16 9.03
N GLN A 68 -6.03 20.41 7.99
CA GLN A 68 -6.00 21.68 7.25
C GLN A 68 -6.54 22.84 8.09
N GLU A 69 -7.55 22.58 8.92
CA GLU A 69 -8.14 23.56 9.83
C GLU A 69 -7.22 23.91 11.03
N MET A 70 -6.34 22.99 11.43
CA MET A 70 -5.40 23.23 12.54
C MET A 70 -4.31 24.26 12.20
N ASN A 71 -3.98 25.11 13.17
CA ASN A 71 -2.85 26.02 13.08
C ASN A 71 -1.52 25.27 13.24
N LYS A 72 -0.40 25.88 12.80
CA LYS A 72 0.95 25.28 12.90
C LYS A 72 1.32 24.88 14.33
N SER A 73 0.94 25.70 15.34
CA SER A 73 1.18 25.39 16.75
C SER A 73 0.38 24.15 17.18
N ASP A 74 -0.90 24.10 16.81
CA ASP A 74 -1.79 23.00 17.17
C ASP A 74 -1.39 21.70 16.47
N LEU A 75 -0.92 21.78 15.22
CA LEU A 75 -0.41 20.63 14.46
C LEU A 75 0.81 20.02 15.18
N LYS A 76 1.70 20.85 15.72
CA LYS A 76 2.85 20.39 16.51
C LYS A 76 2.41 19.77 17.83
N SER A 77 1.50 20.41 18.56
CA SER A 77 0.95 19.87 19.81
C SER A 77 0.23 18.54 19.60
N HIS A 78 -0.53 18.41 18.51
CA HIS A 78 -1.17 17.17 18.11
C HIS A 78 -0.15 16.10 17.76
N ALA A 79 0.92 16.44 17.04
CA ALA A 79 2.02 15.53 16.76
C ALA A 79 2.68 15.00 18.04
N VAL A 80 2.95 15.87 19.02
CA VAL A 80 3.45 15.46 20.34
C VAL A 80 2.47 14.53 21.04
N LYS A 81 1.17 14.85 21.04
CA LYS A 81 0.12 14.00 21.63
C LYS A 81 0.07 12.60 20.99
N LYS A 82 0.47 12.49 19.72
CA LYS A 82 0.55 11.23 18.97
C LYS A 82 1.94 10.57 19.01
N GLY A 83 2.88 11.13 19.78
CA GLY A 83 4.23 10.59 19.91
C GLY A 83 5.12 10.83 18.69
N LEU A 84 4.74 11.74 17.78
CA LEU A 84 5.59 12.16 16.66
C LEU A 84 6.48 13.35 17.07
N ILE A 85 7.70 13.35 16.56
CA ILE A 85 8.62 14.49 16.68
C ILE A 85 8.09 15.66 15.82
N PRO A 86 7.84 16.84 16.41
CA PRO A 86 7.40 18.01 15.67
C PRO A 86 8.43 18.47 14.64
N ILE A 87 7.96 18.79 13.44
CA ILE A 87 8.77 19.41 12.37
C ILE A 87 8.21 20.80 12.07
N ASP A 88 9.06 21.70 11.60
CA ASP A 88 8.65 23.06 11.24
C ASP A 88 7.92 23.17 9.91
N ASP A 89 8.24 22.31 8.94
CA ASP A 89 7.52 22.24 7.67
C ASP A 89 6.16 21.57 7.85
N ARG A 90 5.10 22.35 7.58
CA ARG A 90 3.70 21.93 7.69
C ARG A 90 3.41 20.75 6.77
N LEU A 91 3.87 20.79 5.52
CA LEU A 91 3.54 19.76 4.52
C LEU A 91 4.13 18.41 4.90
N GLN A 92 5.35 18.41 5.45
CA GLN A 92 5.99 17.18 5.95
C GLN A 92 5.31 16.66 7.21
N LEU A 93 4.93 17.54 8.13
CA LEU A 93 4.26 17.16 9.36
C LEU A 93 2.87 16.55 9.08
N GLU A 94 2.09 17.14 8.18
CA GLU A 94 0.81 16.59 7.71
C GLU A 94 0.99 15.21 7.07
N LYS A 95 1.95 15.05 6.15
CA LYS A 95 2.25 13.75 5.52
C LYS A 95 2.59 12.68 6.55
N ARG A 96 3.37 13.01 7.58
CA ARG A 96 3.68 12.07 8.67
C ARG A 96 2.45 11.72 9.49
N LEU A 97 1.62 12.71 9.85
CA LEU A 97 0.38 12.47 10.59
C LEU A 97 -0.58 11.57 9.82
N VAL A 98 -0.74 11.78 8.50
CA VAL A 98 -1.54 10.92 7.63
C VAL A 98 -0.94 9.51 7.54
N SER A 99 0.39 9.38 7.47
CA SER A 99 1.04 8.08 7.45
C SER A 99 0.82 7.30 8.76
N GLU A 100 0.89 7.96 9.91
CA GLU A 100 0.63 7.31 11.20
C GLU A 100 -0.84 6.92 11.35
N PHE A 101 -1.75 7.77 10.87
CA PHE A 101 -3.17 7.45 10.79
C PHE A 101 -3.43 6.18 9.97
N ARG A 102 -2.83 6.06 8.78
CA ARG A 102 -2.92 4.85 7.95
C ARG A 102 -2.37 3.61 8.66
N LYS A 103 -1.24 3.74 9.36
CA LYS A 103 -0.68 2.63 10.14
C LYS A 103 -1.66 2.17 11.23
N HIS A 104 -2.31 3.10 11.91
CA HIS A 104 -3.31 2.79 12.93
C HIS A 104 -4.52 2.07 12.33
N ILE A 105 -5.06 2.54 11.20
CA ILE A 105 -6.17 1.86 10.50
C ILE A 105 -5.78 0.45 10.07
N ASN A 106 -4.60 0.27 9.49
CA ASN A 106 -4.13 -1.02 9.02
C ASN A 106 -3.90 -2.00 10.19
N ALA A 107 -3.44 -1.49 11.34
CA ALA A 107 -3.32 -2.28 12.56
C ALA A 107 -4.70 -2.70 13.09
N PHE A 108 -5.72 -1.85 12.96
CA PHE A 108 -7.09 -2.14 13.39
C PHE A 108 -7.81 -3.13 12.46
N LYS A 109 -7.56 -3.04 11.15
CA LYS A 109 -8.18 -3.88 10.10
C LYS A 109 -7.25 -5.00 9.66
N ARG A 110 -6.87 -5.88 10.59
CA ARG A 110 -6.07 -7.06 10.24
C ARG A 110 -6.97 -8.14 9.63
N PRO A 111 -6.66 -8.65 8.43
CA PRO A 111 -7.41 -9.77 7.86
C PRO A 111 -7.25 -11.01 8.73
N GLN A 112 -8.30 -11.82 8.82
CA GLN A 112 -8.25 -13.09 9.54
C GLN A 112 -7.24 -14.03 8.88
N ASP A 113 -6.25 -14.46 9.66
CA ASP A 113 -5.37 -15.53 9.20
C ASP A 113 -6.17 -16.83 9.24
N ASP A 114 -6.39 -17.41 8.05
CA ASP A 114 -6.96 -18.74 7.91
C ASP A 114 -5.92 -19.73 8.48
N VAL A 115 -6.10 -20.15 9.75
CA VAL A 115 -5.30 -21.22 10.36
C VAL A 115 -5.71 -22.54 9.72
N ARG A 116 -5.46 -22.68 8.43
CA ARG A 116 -5.50 -23.97 7.76
C ARG A 116 -4.29 -24.72 8.31
N ALA A 117 -4.53 -25.53 9.33
CA ALA A 117 -3.60 -26.59 9.69
C ALA A 117 -3.38 -27.41 8.42
N THR A 118 -2.28 -27.16 7.71
CA THR A 118 -1.91 -27.92 6.54
C THR A 118 -1.61 -29.32 7.06
N LYS A 119 -2.62 -30.20 7.03
CA LYS A 119 -2.38 -31.64 7.18
C LYS A 119 -1.46 -32.01 6.02
N LEU A 120 -0.16 -32.05 6.29
CA LEU A 120 0.84 -32.54 5.35
C LEU A 120 0.32 -33.86 4.78
N SER A 121 0.35 -33.98 3.44
CA SER A 121 -0.01 -35.23 2.79
C SER A 121 0.89 -36.34 3.34
N LYS A 122 0.35 -37.56 3.37
CA LYS A 122 1.06 -38.72 3.88
C LYS A 122 2.42 -38.89 3.19
N THR A 123 2.44 -38.68 1.88
CA THR A 123 3.66 -38.66 1.04
C THR A 123 4.71 -37.67 1.54
N SER A 124 4.33 -36.43 1.85
CA SER A 124 5.27 -35.41 2.34
C SER A 124 5.81 -35.77 3.72
N LYS A 125 4.98 -36.36 4.60
CA LYS A 125 5.41 -36.83 5.92
C LYS A 125 6.40 -38.00 5.82
N ASP A 126 6.14 -38.92 4.90
CA ASP A 126 7.00 -40.09 4.69
C ASP A 126 8.39 -39.65 4.21
N ILE A 127 8.47 -38.75 3.22
CA ILE A 127 9.73 -38.17 2.71
C ILE A 127 10.52 -37.46 3.82
N LEU A 128 9.85 -36.69 4.68
CA LEU A 128 10.48 -36.00 5.81
C LEU A 128 11.00 -36.98 6.89
N SER A 129 10.38 -38.15 7.01
CA SER A 129 10.74 -39.16 8.01
C SER A 129 11.85 -40.11 7.57
N GLU A 130 12.01 -40.32 6.26
CA GLU A 130 12.99 -41.24 5.67
C GLU A 130 14.43 -40.70 5.75
N GLY A 131 14.62 -39.38 5.81
CA GLY A 131 15.93 -38.72 5.78
C GLY A 131 16.61 -38.48 7.13
N LYS A 132 16.28 -39.23 8.19
CA LYS A 132 16.84 -39.05 9.55
C LYS A 132 17.75 -40.20 9.97
#